data_AF-A0A2S1LRZ4-F1
#
_entry.id   AF-A0A2S1LRZ4-F1
#
_cell.length_a   1.000
_cell.length_b   1.000
_cell.length_c   1.000
_cell.angle_alpha   90.00
_cell.angle_beta   90.00
_cell.angle_gamma   90.00
#
_symmetry.space_group_name_H-M   'P 1'
#
loop_
_entity.id
_entity.type
_entity.pdbx_description
1 polymer ?
#
loop_
_entity_poly.entity_id
_entity_poly.type
_entity_poly.pdbx_seq_one_letter_code
_entity_poly.pdbx_strand_id
1 'polypeptide(L)' 'MIRQVYQNIQEKRLEKNFTQEYMADQLSISQTHYSKIERGIKNITLERFIKIGEILEVDPKDLFDPLSFD' A
#
# COMPACT_ATOMS: atom_id res chain seq x y z
N MET A 1 8.53 9.37 7.91
CA MET A 1 8.95 8.84 6.60
C MET A 1 8.37 7.45 6.37
N ILE A 2 8.90 6.36 6.94
CA ILE A 2 8.39 5.00 6.65
C ILE A 2 6.91 4.80 7.05
N ARG A 3 6.47 5.36 8.19
CA ARG A 3 5.06 5.29 8.60
C ARG A 3 4.10 5.99 7.63
N GLN A 4 4.55 7.08 7.00
CA GLN A 4 3.75 7.83 6.03
C GLN A 4 3.50 6.99 4.78
N VAL A 5 4.50 6.23 4.32
CA VAL A 5 4.36 5.33 3.16
C VAL A 5 3.22 4.33 3.37
N TYR A 6 3.14 3.71 4.56
CA TYR A 6 2.08 2.75 4.85
C TYR A 6 0.70 3.40 4.94
N GLN A 7 0.61 4.65 5.42
CA GLN A 7 -0.63 5.43 5.40
C GLN A 7 -1.05 5.79 3.98
N ASN A 8 -0.11 6.24 3.14
CA ASN A 8 -0.38 6.56 1.73
C ASN A 8 -0.91 5.33 0.97
N ILE A 9 -0.31 4.14 1.20
CA ILE A 9 -0.81 2.89 0.63
C ILE A 9 -2.26 2.63 1.06
N GLN A 10 -2.56 2.80 2.35
CA GLN A 10 -3.90 2.61 2.88
C GLN A 10 -4.90 3.60 2.27
N GLU A 11 -4.54 4.87 2.17
CA GLU A 11 -5.40 5.93 1.63
C GLU A 11 -5.68 5.71 0.14
N LYS A 12 -4.65 5.44 -0.67
CA LYS A 12 -4.83 5.10 -2.09
C LYS A 12 -5.65 3.84 -2.31
N ARG A 13 -5.48 2.83 -1.46
CA ARG A 13 -6.35 1.63 -1.49
C ARG A 13 -7.82 1.99 -1.25
N LEU A 14 -8.09 2.85 -0.27
CA LEU A 14 -9.45 3.29 0.06
C LEU A 14 -10.06 4.17 -1.04
N GLU A 15 -9.28 5.06 -1.66
CA GLU A 15 -9.72 5.84 -2.84
C GLU A 15 -10.19 4.94 -3.99
N LYS A 16 -9.53 3.79 -4.19
CA LYS A 16 -9.90 2.78 -5.20
C LYS A 16 -11.03 1.84 -4.76
N ASN A 17 -11.57 1.99 -3.54
CA ASN A 17 -12.54 1.07 -2.94
C ASN A 17 -12.05 -0.40 -2.84
N PHE A 18 -10.73 -0.61 -2.75
CA PHE A 18 -10.17 -1.95 -2.64
C PHE A 18 -10.17 -2.44 -1.19
N THR A 19 -10.53 -3.71 -1.00
CA THR A 19 -10.44 -4.36 0.31
C THR A 19 -9.00 -4.80 0.59
N GLN A 20 -8.66 -5.02 1.87
CA GLN A 20 -7.37 -5.64 2.22
C GLN A 20 -7.22 -7.06 1.67
N GLU A 21 -8.34 -7.77 1.51
CA GLU A 21 -8.39 -9.11 0.91
C GLU A 21 -8.05 -9.06 -0.58
N TYR A 22 -8.65 -8.12 -1.33
CA TYR A 22 -8.32 -7.90 -2.74
C TYR A 22 -6.82 -7.65 -2.94
N MET A 23 -6.23 -6.74 -2.16
CA MET A 23 -4.79 -6.46 -2.28
C MET A 23 -3.93 -7.67 -1.92
N ALA A 24 -4.33 -8.43 -0.91
CA ALA A 24 -3.62 -9.63 -0.49
C ALA A 24 -3.64 -10.70 -1.58
N ASP A 25 -4.78 -10.89 -2.25
CA ASP A 25 -4.94 -11.80 -3.39
C ASP A 25 -4.04 -11.39 -4.56
N GLN A 26 -4.06 -10.10 -4.95
CA GLN A 26 -3.20 -9.58 -6.02
C GLN A 26 -1.70 -9.76 -5.72
N LEU A 27 -1.33 -9.67 -4.44
CA LEU A 27 0.04 -9.85 -3.97
C LEU A 27 0.39 -11.31 -3.64
N SER A 28 -0.57 -12.23 -3.72
CA SER A 28 -0.43 -13.64 -3.35
C SER A 28 0.11 -13.82 -1.92
N ILE A 29 -0.44 -13.07 -0.97
CA ILE A 29 -0.15 -13.15 0.47
C ILE A 29 -1.45 -13.28 1.26
N SER A 30 -1.37 -13.59 2.55
CA SER A 30 -2.57 -13.57 3.39
C SER A 30 -3.03 -12.15 3.69
N GLN A 31 -4.35 -11.96 3.85
CA GLN A 31 -4.95 -10.69 4.28
C GLN A 31 -4.34 -10.18 5.61
N THR A 32 -4.03 -11.08 6.55
CA THR A 32 -3.30 -10.74 7.78
C THR A 32 -1.89 -10.20 7.52
N HIS A 33 -1.17 -10.73 6.52
CA HIS A 33 0.15 -10.21 6.12
C HIS A 33 0.00 -8.79 5.58
N TYR A 34 -0.94 -8.57 4.66
CA TYR A 34 -1.21 -7.25 4.10
C TYR A 34 -1.62 -6.23 5.17
N SER A 35 -2.52 -6.61 6.08
CA SER A 35 -2.92 -5.79 7.23
C SER A 35 -1.75 -5.38 8.14
N LYS A 36 -0.73 -6.25 8.29
CA LYS A 36 0.49 -5.91 9.04
C LYS A 36 1.40 -4.96 8.26
N ILE A 37 1.37 -4.97 6.93
CA ILE A 37 2.08 -4.01 6.09
C ILE A 37 1.46 -2.62 6.26
N GLU A 38 0.14 -2.46 6.09
CA GLU A 38 -0.51 -1.14 6.24
C GLU A 38 -0.35 -0.53 7.64
N ARG A 39 -0.23 -1.38 8.67
CA ARG A 39 0.05 -0.92 10.05
C ARG A 39 1.52 -0.66 10.34
N GLY A 40 2.42 -0.91 9.38
CA GLY A 40 3.86 -0.78 9.55
C GLY A 40 4.50 -1.79 10.50
N ILE A 41 3.80 -2.89 10.83
CA ILE A 41 4.30 -3.97 11.69
C ILE A 41 5.24 -4.89 10.89
N LYS A 42 4.99 -5.04 9.59
CA LYS A 42 5.82 -5.84 8.69
C LYS A 42 6.42 -4.95 7.61
N ASN A 43 7.75 -5.00 7.50
CA ASN A 43 8.45 -4.31 6.41
C ASN A 43 8.01 -4.85 5.05
N ILE A 44 7.85 -3.94 4.10
CA ILE A 44 7.61 -4.26 2.69
C ILE A 44 8.94 -4.38 1.93
N THR A 45 9.01 -5.30 0.98
CA THR A 45 10.14 -5.38 0.04
C THR A 45 9.95 -4.38 -1.09
N LEU A 46 11.04 -3.97 -1.76
CA LEU A 46 10.94 -3.07 -2.92
C LEU A 46 10.05 -3.65 -4.03
N GLU A 47 10.19 -4.95 -4.32
CA GLU A 47 9.36 -5.65 -5.30
C GLU A 47 7.86 -5.52 -4.99
N ARG A 48 7.45 -5.78 -3.74
CA ARG A 48 6.05 -5.65 -3.33
C ARG A 48 5.60 -4.20 -3.34
N PHE A 49 6.48 -3.27 -3.01
CA PHE A 49 6.16 -1.85 -3.05
C PHE A 49 5.84 -1.40 -4.47
N ILE A 50 6.65 -1.80 -5.46
CA ILE A 50 6.38 -1.54 -6.88
C ILE A 50 5.04 -2.17 -7.30
N LYS A 51 4.83 -3.44 -6.96
CA LYS A 51 3.59 -4.15 -7.28
C LYS A 51 2.35 -3.52 -6.63
N ILE A 52 2.47 -2.96 -5.43
CA ILE A 52 1.38 -2.20 -4.81
C ILE A 52 1.06 -0.94 -5.62
N GLY A 53 2.07 -0.20 -6.08
CA GLY A 53 1.86 0.96 -6.96
C GLY A 53 1.14 0.56 -8.25
N GLU A 54 1.54 -0.55 -8.88
CA GLU A 54 0.88 -1.09 -10.06
C GLU A 54 -0.59 -1.43 -9.81
N ILE A 55 -0.91 -2.16 -8.72
CA ILE A 55 -2.29 -2.52 -8.36
C ILE A 55 -3.13 -1.28 -8.08
N LEU A 56 -2.55 -0.28 -7.41
CA LEU A 56 -3.21 0.97 -7.07
C LEU A 56 -3.24 1.97 -8.23
N GLU A 57 -2.64 1.64 -9.38
CA GLU A 57 -2.53 2.51 -10.56
C GLU A 57 -1.93 3.89 -10.24
N VAL A 58 -0.87 3.92 -9.43
CA VAL A 58 -0.11 5.12 -9.07
C VAL A 58 1.39 4.92 -9.31
N ASP A 59 2.15 5.99 -9.51
CA ASP A 59 3.61 5.87 -9.50
C ASP A 59 4.02 5.51 -8.06
N PRO A 60 4.84 4.46 -7.83
CA PRO A 60 5.33 4.14 -6.49
C PRO A 60 5.99 5.33 -5.77
N LYS A 61 6.51 6.34 -6.48
CA LYS A 61 7.04 7.57 -5.89
C LYS A 61 5.97 8.38 -5.15
N ASP A 62 4.73 8.39 -5.65
CA ASP A 62 3.61 9.13 -5.05
C ASP A 62 3.26 8.56 -3.66
N LEU A 63 3.62 7.30 -3.39
CA LEU A 63 3.45 6.69 -2.08
C LEU A 63 4.51 7.15 -1.06
N PHE A 64 5.59 7.82 -1.48
CA PHE A 64 6.59 8.43 -0.59
C PHE A 64 6.28 9.87 -0.22
N ASP A 65 5.56 10.58 -1.07
CA ASP A 65 5.31 11.99 -0.88
C ASP A 65 4.25 12.22 0.21
N PRO A 66 4.37 13.30 1.01
CA PRO A 66 3.28 13.72 1.87
C PRO A 66 2.06 13.98 0.99
N LEU A 67 0.93 13.34 1.32
CA LEU A 67 -0.32 13.65 0.64
C LEU A 67 -0.63 15.13 0.86
N SER A 68 -0.50 15.89 -0.21
CA SER A 68 -0.90 17.29 -0.26
C SER A 68 -2.37 17.30 -0.63
N PHE A 69 -3.19 17.82 0.29
CA PHE A 69 -4.56 18.18 -0.02
C PHE A 69 -4.52 19.63 -0.50
N ASP A 70 -4.91 19.86 -1.76
CA ASP A 70 -5.28 21.19 -2.24
C ASP A 70 -6.56 21.68 -1.56
#